data_AF-A0A940LCZ6-F1
#
_entry.id   AF-A0A940LCZ6-F1
#
_cell.length_a   1.000
_cell.length_b   1.000
_cell.length_c   1.000
_cell.angle_alpha   90.00
_cell.angle_beta   90.00
_cell.angle_gamma   90.00
#
_symmetry.space_group_name_H-M   'P 1'
#
loop_
_entity.id
_entity.type
_entity.pdbx_description
1 polymer ?
#
loop_
_entity_poly.entity_id
_entity_poly.type
_entity_poly.pdbx_seq_one_letter_code
_entity_poly.pdbx_strand_id
1 'polypeptide(L)'
;RFGRRGFTGCPRLHRDHKSTEKIKPAQQHRIVVLQKNQLLLRLLKLRVVVNGHTIYPLVRNKPVVIDMPTNPTKLVVTDGFHITSSLNVTYAKNYTRYFTIVCIIEDAQLIVGFVLILILYAMGLTSGIVFLQLLSTVPIFYFLFLYYIKRKDFIKIQPV
;
A
#
# COMPACT_ATOMS: atom_id res chain seq x y z
N ARG A 1 -71.75 -18.58 -1.46
CA ARG A 1 -71.04 -18.21 -2.72
C ARG A 1 -70.20 -16.96 -2.44
N PHE A 2 -68.92 -17.10 -2.13
CA PHE A 2 -68.00 -15.98 -1.94
C PHE A 2 -67.07 -15.89 -3.16
N GLY A 3 -67.15 -14.77 -3.88
CA GLY A 3 -66.39 -14.50 -5.09
C GLY A 3 -65.03 -13.86 -4.80
N ARG A 4 -63.99 -14.40 -5.43
CA ARG A 4 -62.60 -13.92 -5.44
C ARG A 4 -62.51 -12.52 -6.04
N ARG A 5 -61.75 -11.62 -5.40
CA ARG A 5 -61.06 -10.51 -6.09
C ARG A 5 -59.56 -10.66 -5.84
N GLY A 6 -58.84 -10.88 -6.94
CA GLY A 6 -57.38 -10.96 -6.95
C GLY A 6 -56.75 -9.58 -6.80
N PHE A 7 -55.77 -9.49 -5.91
CA PHE A 7 -54.82 -8.39 -5.85
C PHE A 7 -53.75 -8.61 -6.92
N THR A 8 -53.74 -7.76 -7.95
CA THR A 8 -52.62 -7.59 -8.87
C THR A 8 -51.93 -6.27 -8.54
N GLY A 9 -50.73 -6.35 -7.98
CA GLY A 9 -49.87 -5.20 -7.70
C GLY A 9 -48.44 -5.66 -7.48
N CYS A 10 -47.66 -5.76 -8.56
CA CYS A 10 -46.26 -6.14 -8.55
C CYS A 10 -45.40 -5.25 -7.63
N PRO A 11 -44.53 -5.82 -6.80
CA PRO A 11 -43.28 -5.17 -6.45
C PRO A 11 -42.30 -5.35 -7.61
N ARG A 12 -41.94 -4.27 -8.31
CA ARG A 12 -40.76 -4.24 -9.18
C ARG A 12 -39.53 -4.46 -8.29
N LEU A 13 -39.03 -5.70 -8.24
CA LEU A 13 -37.67 -5.99 -7.80
C LEU A 13 -36.72 -5.21 -8.71
N HIS A 14 -36.10 -4.18 -8.16
CA HIS A 14 -34.99 -3.50 -8.79
C HIS A 14 -33.87 -4.54 -8.95
N ARG A 15 -33.60 -4.90 -10.20
CA ARG A 15 -32.55 -5.85 -10.59
C ARG A 15 -31.21 -5.31 -10.11
N ASP A 16 -30.61 -6.01 -9.16
CA ASP A 16 -29.25 -5.74 -8.72
C ASP A 16 -28.29 -5.90 -9.90
N HIS A 17 -27.61 -4.80 -10.21
CA HIS A 17 -26.38 -4.82 -10.97
C HIS A 17 -25.30 -5.54 -10.15
N LYS A 18 -24.89 -6.72 -10.58
CA LYS A 18 -23.48 -7.03 -10.86
C LYS A 18 -23.36 -8.40 -11.50
N SER A 19 -23.18 -8.36 -12.83
CA SER A 19 -22.57 -9.44 -13.59
C SER A 19 -21.28 -9.88 -12.90
N THR A 20 -21.33 -11.00 -12.21
CA THR A 20 -20.14 -11.78 -11.89
C THR A 20 -19.76 -12.49 -13.18
N GLU A 21 -19.08 -11.76 -14.06
CA GLU A 21 -18.51 -12.31 -15.28
C GLU A 21 -17.51 -13.39 -14.88
N LYS A 22 -17.94 -14.66 -14.95
CA LYS A 22 -17.07 -15.82 -14.79
C LYS A 22 -16.02 -15.77 -15.89
N ILE A 23 -14.80 -15.40 -15.51
CA ILE A 23 -13.62 -15.38 -16.39
C ILE A 23 -13.44 -16.79 -16.98
N LYS A 24 -13.49 -16.91 -18.32
CA LYS A 24 -13.08 -18.13 -19.03
C LYS A 24 -11.61 -18.44 -18.67
N PRO A 25 -11.25 -19.70 -18.38
CA PRO A 25 -9.93 -20.09 -17.84
C PRO A 25 -8.72 -19.83 -18.77
N ALA A 26 -8.91 -19.24 -19.95
CA ALA A 26 -7.86 -19.01 -20.94
C ALA A 26 -7.19 -17.63 -20.87
N GLN A 27 -7.67 -16.69 -20.05
CA GLN A 27 -7.14 -15.32 -19.97
C GLN A 27 -7.03 -14.84 -18.51
N GLN A 28 -6.20 -15.53 -17.72
CA GLN A 28 -5.98 -15.18 -16.33
C GLN A 28 -5.09 -13.93 -16.23
N HIS A 29 -5.67 -12.81 -15.80
CA HIS A 29 -4.92 -11.59 -15.56
C HIS A 29 -4.19 -11.69 -14.22
N ARG A 30 -2.89 -11.39 -14.23
CA ARG A 30 -1.99 -11.53 -13.08
C ARG A 30 -1.42 -10.19 -12.66
N ILE A 31 -1.28 -10.03 -11.35
CA ILE A 31 -0.58 -8.93 -10.73
C ILE A 31 0.63 -9.53 -10.03
N VAL A 32 1.81 -9.04 -10.36
CA VAL A 32 3.06 -9.42 -9.71
C VAL A 32 3.48 -8.26 -8.83
N VAL A 33 3.59 -8.52 -7.52
CA VAL A 33 3.99 -7.52 -6.55
C VAL A 33 5.35 -7.89 -5.96
N LEU A 34 6.29 -6.95 -6.00
CA LEU A 34 7.63 -7.10 -5.43
C LEU A 34 7.84 -6.08 -4.31
N GLN A 35 8.62 -6.45 -3.31
CA GLN A 35 9.10 -5.53 -2.27
C GLN A 35 10.47 -5.00 -2.67
N LYS A 36 10.64 -3.67 -2.78
CA LYS A 36 11.95 -3.05 -3.01
C LYS A 36 12.86 -3.34 -1.82
N ASN A 37 14.13 -3.56 -2.12
CA ASN A 37 15.16 -3.79 -1.11
C ASN A 37 15.59 -2.47 -0.45
N GLN A 38 14.77 -1.95 0.47
CA GLN A 38 15.08 -0.76 1.30
C GLN A 38 15.21 -1.16 2.77
N LEU A 39 16.08 -0.47 3.52
CA LEU A 39 16.39 -0.77 4.92
C LEU A 39 15.14 -0.74 5.81
N LEU A 40 14.30 0.30 5.67
CA LEU A 40 13.07 0.42 6.44
C LEU A 40 12.08 -0.68 6.08
N LEU A 41 11.86 -0.94 4.78
CA LEU A 41 10.96 -2.01 4.34
C LEU A 41 11.39 -3.39 4.80
N ARG A 42 12.70 -3.64 4.96
CA ARG A 42 13.18 -4.91 5.50
C ARG A 42 12.62 -5.16 6.90
N LEU A 43 12.57 -4.14 7.76
CA LEU A 43 12.09 -4.29 9.14
C LEU A 43 10.57 -4.51 9.21
N LEU A 44 9.83 -4.06 8.20
CA LEU A 44 8.37 -4.04 8.19
C LEU A 44 7.79 -5.37 7.64
N LYS A 45 6.76 -5.90 8.30
CA LYS A 45 6.04 -7.11 7.86
C LYS A 45 4.92 -6.74 6.88
N LEU A 46 5.29 -6.49 5.63
CA LEU A 46 4.36 -6.03 4.60
C LEU A 46 3.39 -7.14 4.14
N ARG A 47 2.16 -6.72 3.83
CA ARG A 47 1.08 -7.55 3.30
C ARG A 47 0.35 -6.77 2.21
N VAL A 48 -0.01 -7.46 1.13
CA VAL A 48 -0.91 -6.94 0.11
C VAL A 48 -2.32 -7.42 0.44
N VAL A 49 -3.27 -6.49 0.53
CA VAL A 49 -4.70 -6.78 0.67
C VAL A 49 -5.38 -6.51 -0.66
N VAL A 50 -6.04 -7.54 -1.18
CA VAL A 50 -6.75 -7.54 -2.45
C VAL A 50 -8.24 -7.52 -2.18
N ASN A 51 -8.94 -6.55 -2.76
CA ASN A 51 -10.38 -6.33 -2.61
C ASN A 51 -10.87 -6.25 -1.16
N GLY A 52 -9.98 -5.92 -0.21
CA GLY A 52 -10.32 -5.78 1.21
C GLY A 52 -10.42 -7.08 2.01
N HIS A 53 -10.30 -8.25 1.37
CA HIS A 53 -10.53 -9.54 2.05
C HIS A 53 -9.38 -10.54 1.90
N THR A 54 -8.68 -10.55 0.76
CA THR A 54 -7.61 -11.54 0.52
C THR A 54 -6.26 -10.92 0.87
N ILE A 55 -5.50 -11.58 1.74
CA ILE A 55 -4.22 -11.06 2.25
C ILE A 55 -3.08 -11.95 1.76
N TYR A 56 -2.10 -11.34 1.10
CA TYR A 56 -0.88 -11.99 0.66
C TYR A 56 0.32 -11.41 1.43
N PRO A 57 1.05 -12.22 2.21
CA PRO A 57 2.27 -11.74 2.85
C PRO A 57 3.36 -11.49 1.80
N LEU A 58 4.04 -10.35 1.89
CA LEU A 58 5.20 -10.06 1.06
C LEU A 58 6.44 -10.63 1.73
N VAL A 59 7.12 -11.52 1.01
CA VAL A 59 8.39 -12.09 1.44
C VAL A 59 9.52 -11.37 0.71
N ARG A 60 10.57 -11.05 1.44
CA ARG A 60 11.74 -10.35 0.89
C ARG A 60 12.29 -11.07 -0.33
N ASN A 61 12.62 -10.31 -1.37
CA ASN A 61 13.20 -10.78 -2.63
C ASN A 61 12.39 -11.88 -3.35
N LYS A 62 11.10 -12.03 -3.02
CA LYS A 62 10.22 -12.99 -3.68
C LYS A 62 9.01 -12.25 -4.24
N PRO A 63 8.76 -12.33 -5.56
CA PRO A 63 7.54 -11.77 -6.13
C PRO A 63 6.34 -12.56 -5.64
N VAL A 64 5.26 -11.85 -5.32
CA VAL A 64 3.96 -12.44 -5.03
C VAL A 64 3.11 -12.31 -6.29
N VAL A 65 2.64 -13.44 -6.81
CA VAL A 65 1.72 -13.49 -7.95
C VAL A 65 0.30 -13.57 -7.42
N ILE A 66 -0.52 -12.63 -7.85
CA ILE A 66 -1.92 -12.49 -7.44
C ILE A 66 -2.77 -12.60 -8.70
N ASP A 67 -3.66 -13.58 -8.74
CA ASP A 67 -4.65 -13.67 -9.80
C ASP A 67 -5.73 -12.60 -9.57
N MET A 68 -6.12 -11.87 -10.61
CA MET A 68 -7.15 -10.84 -10.52
C MET A 68 -8.54 -11.49 -10.53
N PRO A 69 -9.29 -11.47 -9.42
CA PRO A 69 -10.62 -12.08 -9.38
C PRO A 69 -11.70 -11.16 -9.99
N THR A 70 -11.47 -9.85 -10.02
CA THR A 70 -12.46 -8.83 -10.43
C THR A 70 -11.82 -7.71 -11.24
N ASN A 71 -12.61 -6.99 -12.04
CA ASN A 71 -12.18 -5.77 -12.73
C ASN A 71 -13.12 -4.60 -12.37
N PRO A 72 -12.63 -3.52 -11.73
CA PRO A 72 -11.27 -3.34 -11.22
C PRO A 72 -10.99 -4.22 -9.99
N THR A 73 -9.70 -4.57 -9.80
CA THR A 73 -9.18 -5.14 -8.55
C THR A 73 -8.61 -4.00 -7.70
N LYS A 74 -8.98 -3.94 -6.42
CA LYS A 74 -8.47 -2.94 -5.48
C LYS A 74 -7.27 -3.52 -4.71
N LEU A 75 -6.13 -2.86 -4.79
CA LEU A 75 -4.92 -3.22 -4.04
C LEU A 75 -4.68 -2.21 -2.92
N VAL A 76 -4.33 -2.72 -1.75
CA VAL A 76 -3.85 -1.94 -0.61
C VAL A 76 -2.64 -2.66 -0.04
N VAL A 77 -1.63 -1.93 0.40
CA VAL A 77 -0.48 -2.50 1.11
C VAL A 77 -0.52 -2.02 2.55
N THR A 78 -0.18 -2.91 3.47
CA THR A 78 -0.12 -2.60 4.89
C THR A 78 0.92 -3.43 5.62
N ASP A 79 1.49 -2.87 6.68
CA ASP A 79 2.30 -3.56 7.68
C ASP A 79 1.56 -3.77 9.02
N GLY A 80 0.28 -3.37 9.08
CA GLY A 80 -0.55 -3.32 10.29
C GLY A 80 -0.70 -1.93 10.92
N PHE A 81 0.21 -1.00 10.64
CA PHE A 81 0.17 0.38 11.16
C PHE A 81 0.01 1.42 10.04
N HIS A 82 0.81 1.29 8.99
CA HIS A 82 0.70 2.03 7.75
C HIS A 82 -0.25 1.30 6.81
N ILE A 83 -1.20 2.04 6.24
CA ILE A 83 -2.15 1.52 5.25
C ILE A 83 -2.10 2.46 4.07
N THR A 84 -1.68 1.97 2.91
CA THR A 84 -1.58 2.80 1.70
C THR A 84 -2.95 3.21 1.19
N SER A 85 -2.98 4.27 0.39
CA SER A 85 -4.12 4.56 -0.46
C SER A 85 -4.41 3.37 -1.38
N SER A 86 -5.68 3.14 -1.68
CA SER A 86 -6.08 2.04 -2.52
C SER A 86 -5.80 2.30 -3.99
N LEU A 87 -5.13 1.37 -4.64
CA LEU A 87 -4.84 1.40 -6.06
C LEU A 87 -5.83 0.51 -6.82
N ASN A 88 -6.60 1.11 -7.74
CA ASN A 88 -7.49 0.37 -8.62
C ASN A 88 -6.73 -0.12 -9.83
N VAL A 89 -6.59 -1.44 -9.96
CA VAL A 89 -5.93 -2.09 -11.08
C VAL A 89 -7.00 -2.65 -12.02
N THR A 90 -6.99 -2.18 -13.25
CA THR A 90 -7.83 -2.69 -14.34
C THR A 90 -7.09 -3.73 -15.16
N TYR A 91 -7.83 -4.56 -15.90
CA TYR A 91 -7.23 -5.50 -16.83
C TYR A 91 -6.26 -4.81 -17.78
N ALA A 92 -5.08 -5.41 -17.91
CA ALA A 92 -4.04 -4.94 -18.80
C ALA A 92 -4.11 -5.71 -20.12
N LYS A 93 -3.81 -5.02 -21.22
CA LYS A 93 -3.68 -5.63 -22.54
C LYS A 93 -2.65 -6.79 -22.55
N ASN A 94 -1.64 -6.71 -21.69
CA ASN A 94 -0.54 -7.67 -21.61
C ASN A 94 -0.74 -8.79 -20.57
N TYR A 95 -1.97 -8.96 -20.05
CA TYR A 95 -2.36 -9.96 -19.03
C TYR A 95 -1.60 -9.91 -17.68
N THR A 96 -0.43 -9.29 -17.58
CA THR A 96 0.38 -9.20 -16.36
C THR A 96 0.74 -7.74 -16.08
N ARG A 97 0.58 -7.30 -14.83
CA ARG A 97 1.13 -6.01 -14.34
C ARG A 97 2.12 -6.23 -13.21
N TYR A 98 3.19 -5.46 -13.23
CA TYR A 98 4.22 -5.47 -12.21
C TYR A 98 4.10 -4.24 -11.33
N PHE A 99 4.13 -4.45 -10.02
CA PHE A 99 4.17 -3.39 -9.03
C PHE A 99 5.32 -3.63 -8.07
N THR A 100 5.99 -2.55 -7.70
CA THR A 100 6.99 -2.54 -6.65
C THR A 100 6.50 -1.72 -5.48
N ILE A 101 6.66 -2.26 -4.28
CA ILE A 101 6.37 -1.57 -3.03
C ILE A 101 7.63 -0.89 -2.56
N VAL A 102 7.52 0.42 -2.32
CA VAL A 102 8.61 1.29 -1.90
C VAL A 102 8.22 2.06 -0.64
N CYS A 103 9.22 2.46 0.15
CA CYS A 103 9.09 3.43 1.22
C CYS A 103 9.42 4.84 0.68
N ILE A 104 8.75 5.86 1.22
CA ILE A 104 9.02 7.27 0.88
C ILE A 104 10.42 7.72 1.31
N ILE A 105 10.97 7.14 2.38
CA ILE A 105 12.32 7.41 2.84
C ILE A 105 13.26 6.43 2.14
N GLU A 106 14.18 6.97 1.37
CA GLU A 106 15.20 6.17 0.68
C GLU A 106 16.43 5.96 1.57
N ASP A 107 17.15 4.86 1.35
CA ASP A 107 18.31 4.48 2.17
C ASP A 107 19.40 5.56 2.16
N ALA A 108 19.58 6.26 1.03
CA ALA A 108 20.50 7.39 0.92
C ALA A 108 20.11 8.56 1.84
N GLN A 109 18.81 8.89 1.94
CA GLN A 109 18.33 9.95 2.83
C GLN A 109 18.54 9.58 4.30
N LEU A 110 18.38 8.30 4.64
CA LEU A 110 18.63 7.80 5.99
C LEU A 110 20.10 7.96 6.36
N ILE A 111 21.02 7.58 5.44
CA ILE A 111 22.46 7.69 5.64
C ILE A 111 22.90 9.15 5.75
N VAL A 112 22.47 10.01 4.83
CA VAL A 112 22.80 11.45 4.87
C VAL A 112 22.25 12.09 6.15
N GLY A 113 21.02 11.77 6.53
CA GLY A 113 20.43 12.23 7.78
C GLY A 113 21.24 11.80 9.00
N PHE A 114 21.66 10.54 9.07
CA PHE A 114 22.49 10.02 10.15
C PHE A 114 23.86 10.72 10.24
N VAL A 115 24.55 10.89 9.11
CA VAL A 115 25.84 11.59 9.04
C VAL A 115 25.69 13.05 9.47
N LEU A 116 24.64 13.74 9.01
CA LEU A 116 24.36 15.12 9.38
C LEU A 116 24.13 15.28 10.89
N ILE A 117 23.35 14.37 11.50
CA ILE A 117 23.13 14.35 12.95
C ILE A 117 24.47 14.23 13.67
N LEU A 118 25.33 13.28 13.26
CA LEU A 118 26.61 13.01 13.90
C LEU A 118 27.53 14.24 13.85
N ILE A 119 27.65 14.89 12.68
CA ILE A 119 28.49 16.08 12.51
C ILE A 119 27.98 17.24 13.37
N LEU A 120 26.68 17.56 13.30
CA LEU A 120 26.09 18.67 14.07
C LEU A 120 26.19 18.43 15.58
N TYR A 121 25.97 17.20 16.02
CA TYR A 121 26.09 16.83 17.42
C TYR A 121 27.54 16.95 17.90
N ALA A 122 28.51 16.44 17.14
CA ALA A 122 29.93 16.56 17.47
C ALA A 122 30.38 18.03 17.52
N MET A 123 29.97 18.85 16.56
CA MET A 123 30.25 20.30 16.56
C MET A 123 29.62 20.99 17.78
N GLY A 124 28.38 20.66 18.12
CA GLY A 124 27.70 21.22 19.29
C GLY A 124 28.35 20.77 20.60
N LEU A 125 28.94 19.57 20.64
CA LEU A 125 29.68 19.07 21.80
C LEU A 125 31.01 19.80 21.98
N THR A 126 31.79 19.97 20.91
CA THR A 126 33.13 20.60 20.98
C THR A 126 33.08 22.11 21.15
N SER A 127 32.08 22.78 20.56
CA SER A 127 31.90 24.23 20.68
C SER A 127 31.21 24.67 21.97
N GLY A 128 30.59 23.74 22.71
CA GLY A 128 29.75 24.06 23.88
C GLY A 128 28.41 24.72 23.52
N ILE A 129 28.07 24.83 22.23
CA ILE A 129 26.83 25.47 21.76
C ILE A 129 25.68 24.46 21.83
N VAL A 130 24.88 24.55 22.89
CA VAL A 130 23.68 23.70 23.11
C VAL A 130 22.69 23.78 21.95
N PHE A 131 22.59 24.95 21.29
CA PHE A 131 21.70 25.12 20.14
C PHE A 131 22.02 24.18 18.96
N LEU A 132 23.31 23.94 18.68
CA LEU A 132 23.72 22.99 17.62
C LEU A 132 23.35 21.55 17.97
N GLN A 133 23.44 21.19 19.25
CA GLN A 133 23.02 19.88 19.74
C GLN A 133 21.51 19.71 19.58
N LEU A 134 20.71 20.73 19.91
CA LEU A 134 19.27 20.70 19.69
C LEU A 134 18.93 20.59 18.19
N LEU A 135 19.62 21.34 17.33
CA LEU A 135 19.40 21.32 15.89
C LEU A 135 19.76 19.96 15.27
N SER A 136 20.73 19.25 15.84
CA SER A 136 21.07 17.88 15.43
C SER A 136 19.90 16.90 15.60
N THR A 137 18.90 17.19 16.44
CA THR A 137 17.72 16.34 16.61
C THR A 137 16.64 16.56 15.54
N VAL A 138 16.72 17.64 14.75
CA VAL A 138 15.70 17.99 13.74
C VAL A 138 15.50 16.89 12.69
N PRO A 139 16.54 16.26 12.11
CA PRO A 139 16.34 15.16 11.16
C PRO A 139 15.60 13.96 11.77
N ILE A 140 15.81 13.68 13.06
CA ILE A 140 15.10 12.63 13.79
C ILE A 140 13.61 12.95 13.84
N PHE A 141 13.26 14.16 14.30
CA PHE A 141 11.86 14.62 14.34
C PHE A 141 11.21 14.62 12.96
N TYR A 142 11.94 14.97 11.91
CA TYR A 142 11.44 14.92 10.54
C TYR A 142 11.08 13.48 10.10
N PHE A 143 11.95 12.50 10.35
CA PHE A 143 11.67 11.10 10.03
C PHE A 143 10.50 10.55 10.87
N LEU A 144 10.44 10.89 12.16
CA LEU A 144 9.31 10.57 13.03
C LEU A 144 8.00 11.16 12.51
N PHE A 145 8.02 12.42 12.05
CA PHE A 145 6.85 13.06 11.47
C PHE A 145 6.36 12.31 10.22
N LEU A 146 7.27 11.94 9.32
CA LEU A 146 6.92 11.14 8.13
C LEU A 146 6.32 9.78 8.52
N TYR A 147 6.92 9.10 9.50
CA TYR A 147 6.46 7.80 9.97
C TYR A 147 5.09 7.86 10.65
N TYR A 148 4.91 8.76 11.64
CA TYR A 148 3.72 8.76 12.49
C TYR A 148 2.55 9.58 11.93
N ILE A 149 2.83 10.66 11.20
CA ILE A 149 1.78 11.58 10.71
C ILE A 149 1.40 11.23 9.27
N LYS A 150 2.38 11.00 8.39
CA LYS A 150 2.15 10.70 6.97
C LYS A 150 1.97 9.22 6.69
N ARG A 151 1.15 8.54 7.51
CA ARG A 151 1.06 7.07 7.52
C ARG A 151 0.66 6.44 6.18
N LYS A 152 -0.20 7.12 5.41
CA LYS A 152 -0.72 6.64 4.12
C LYS A 152 0.29 6.78 2.97
N ASP A 153 1.21 7.73 3.11
CA ASP A 153 2.20 8.07 2.10
C ASP A 153 3.55 7.41 2.36
N PHE A 154 3.74 6.85 3.56
CA PHE A 154 4.98 6.20 3.99
C PHE A 154 5.34 4.99 3.12
N ILE A 155 4.34 4.16 2.80
CA ILE A 155 4.46 3.04 1.87
C ILE A 155 3.76 3.43 0.57
N LYS A 156 4.39 3.16 -0.57
CA LYS A 156 3.84 3.46 -1.89
C LYS A 156 3.88 2.22 -2.78
N ILE A 157 2.86 2.12 -3.62
CA ILE A 157 2.76 1.12 -4.69
C ILE A 157 3.14 1.84 -5.99
N GLN A 158 4.22 1.42 -6.63
CA GLN A 158 4.68 2.00 -7.90
C GLN A 158 4.57 0.95 -9.01
N PRO A 159 4.03 1.31 -10.20
CA PRO A 159 4.15 0.45 -11.38
C PRO A 159 5.62 0.36 -11.82
N VAL A 160 6.02 -0.80 -12.32
CA VAL A 160 7.34 -1.02 -12.96
C VAL A 160 7.23 -0.84 -14.46
#